data_AF-A0A956DZY8-F1
#
_entry.id   AF-A0A956DZY8-F1
#
_cell.length_a   1.000
_cell.length_b   1.000
_cell.length_c   1.000
_cell.angle_alpha   90.00
_cell.angle_beta   90.00
_cell.angle_gamma   90.00
#
_symmetry.space_group_name_H-M   'P 1'
#
loop_
_entity.id
_entity.type
_entity.pdbx_description
1 polymer ?
#
loop_
_entity_poly.entity_id
_entity_poly.type
_entity_poly.pdbx_seq_one_letter_code
_entity_poly.pdbx_strand_id
1 'polypeptide(L)'
;MKRQSGAPDVSKPPRGRARAVWGALFVLGVMSAALVSGGCSSSACDKGVDEDGIVEVRDIQPKGNTYSSSDWQGPYFPFPPGKVYRFYHGFGKQPDLAVVYVAFEENPTTISQAAGDEALLSVDDETIEVYNNTCVDFWVRVAATASP
;
A
#
# COMPACT_ATOMS: atom_id res chain seq x y z
N MET A 1 13.13 67.51 -30.18
CA MET A 1 12.07 68.19 -30.97
C MET A 1 11.60 67.24 -32.07
N LYS A 2 10.27 67.10 -32.21
CA LYS A 2 9.49 66.61 -33.36
C LYS A 2 9.57 65.13 -33.79
N ARG A 3 8.54 64.39 -33.36
CA ARG A 3 7.90 63.27 -34.09
C ARG A 3 7.22 63.78 -35.37
N GLN A 4 7.28 63.01 -36.45
CA GLN A 4 6.27 62.89 -37.51
C GLN A 4 6.38 61.42 -38.01
N SER A 5 5.46 60.49 -37.76
CA SER A 5 4.09 60.34 -38.29
C SER A 5 4.04 60.31 -39.82
N GLY A 6 3.86 59.11 -40.36
CA GLY A 6 3.57 58.86 -41.77
C GLY A 6 3.24 57.38 -42.01
N ALA A 7 1.98 57.10 -42.30
CA ALA A 7 1.45 55.88 -42.91
C ALA A 7 0.32 56.32 -43.86
N PRO A 8 -0.18 55.49 -44.80
CA PRO A 8 0.38 54.30 -45.45
C PRO A 8 0.42 54.48 -46.99
N ASP A 9 1.07 53.57 -47.74
CA ASP A 9 0.69 53.37 -49.15
C ASP A 9 0.65 51.88 -49.48
N VAL A 10 -0.51 51.47 -50.00
CA VAL A 10 -0.90 50.12 -50.37
C VAL A 10 -0.75 50.02 -51.89
N SER A 11 0.40 49.55 -52.36
CA SER A 11 0.58 49.22 -53.77
C SER A 11 0.69 47.71 -53.98
N LYS A 12 -0.47 47.12 -54.31
CA LYS A 12 -0.76 45.92 -55.10
C LYS A 12 0.45 45.12 -55.66
N PRO A 13 0.55 43.80 -55.43
CA PRO A 13 1.61 42.98 -56.03
C PRO A 13 1.35 42.72 -57.52
N PRO A 14 2.39 42.73 -58.38
CA PRO A 14 2.24 42.34 -59.77
C PRO A 14 2.00 40.83 -59.90
N ARG A 15 1.00 40.50 -60.73
CA ARG A 15 0.69 39.16 -61.22
C ARG A 15 1.85 38.68 -62.10
N GLY A 16 2.56 37.66 -61.65
CA GLY A 16 3.72 37.14 -62.36
C GLY A 16 3.96 35.66 -62.11
N ARG A 17 3.20 34.83 -62.85
CA ARG A 17 3.55 33.48 -63.30
C ARG A 17 3.87 32.44 -62.22
N ALA A 18 2.85 31.63 -61.98
CA ALA A 18 2.96 30.28 -61.44
C ALA A 18 4.11 29.50 -62.11
N ARG A 19 5.11 29.16 -61.32
CA ARG A 19 5.98 28.01 -61.56
C ARG A 19 6.03 27.22 -60.27
N ALA A 20 5.56 25.99 -60.39
CA ALA A 20 5.55 24.98 -59.35
C ALA A 20 6.95 24.83 -58.76
N VAL A 21 7.04 24.97 -57.44
CA VAL A 21 8.11 24.35 -56.67
C VAL A 21 7.42 23.36 -55.75
N TRP A 22 7.47 22.10 -56.17
CA TRP A 22 7.31 20.95 -55.30
C TRP A 22 8.31 21.07 -54.15
N GLY A 23 7.85 20.92 -52.91
CA GLY A 23 8.77 20.76 -51.79
C GLY A 23 8.10 20.93 -50.43
N ALA A 24 8.17 19.85 -49.64
CA ALA A 24 7.94 19.78 -48.20
C ALA A 24 6.48 19.86 -47.71
N LEU A 25 5.80 18.71 -47.84
CA LEU A 25 4.84 18.25 -46.84
C LEU A 25 5.54 18.06 -45.49
N PHE A 26 4.84 18.47 -44.43
CA PHE A 26 4.83 17.90 -43.08
C PHE A 26 6.12 17.97 -42.25
N VAL A 27 6.00 18.61 -41.08
CA VAL A 27 6.17 18.03 -39.73
C VAL A 27 6.48 19.18 -38.79
N LEU A 28 5.55 19.50 -37.89
CA LEU A 28 5.85 19.71 -36.46
C LEU A 28 4.52 19.71 -35.71
N GLY A 29 3.97 18.50 -35.57
CA GLY A 29 2.89 18.24 -34.64
C GLY A 29 3.44 18.16 -33.22
N VAL A 30 2.75 18.85 -32.30
CA VAL A 30 2.40 18.35 -30.97
C VAL A 30 3.60 17.89 -30.10
N MET A 31 4.23 18.82 -29.38
CA MET A 31 4.88 18.50 -28.12
C MET A 31 3.79 18.26 -27.06
N SER A 32 3.25 17.04 -27.04
CA SER A 32 2.39 16.57 -25.95
C SER A 32 3.23 16.17 -24.75
N ALA A 33 2.79 16.65 -23.59
CA ALA A 33 3.26 16.38 -22.24
C ALA A 33 3.73 14.94 -22.02
N ALA A 34 5.03 14.77 -21.80
CA ALA A 34 5.59 13.61 -21.10
C ALA A 34 5.58 13.89 -19.59
N LEU A 35 4.40 14.11 -19.02
CA LEU A 35 4.16 13.81 -17.61
C LEU A 35 3.87 12.32 -17.57
N VAL A 36 4.93 11.50 -17.54
CA VAL A 36 4.80 10.10 -17.16
C VAL A 36 4.38 10.13 -15.69
N SER A 37 3.07 10.05 -15.49
CA SER A 37 2.47 9.58 -14.27
C SER A 37 3.11 8.23 -13.96
N GLY A 38 4.16 8.22 -13.15
CA GLY A 38 4.50 7.10 -12.29
C GLY A 38 3.38 6.92 -11.27
N GLY A 39 2.16 6.68 -11.76
CA GLY A 39 1.09 6.15 -10.95
C GLY A 39 1.56 4.78 -10.51
N CYS A 40 1.49 4.53 -9.20
CA CYS A 40 1.75 3.23 -8.61
C CYS A 40 1.05 2.17 -9.46
N SER A 41 1.82 1.43 -10.27
CA SER A 41 1.29 0.31 -11.03
C SER A 41 0.76 -0.68 -10.02
N SER A 42 -0.56 -0.79 -9.93
CA SER A 42 -1.33 -1.67 -9.05
C SER A 42 -1.21 -3.14 -9.45
N SER A 43 -0.02 -3.55 -9.91
CA SER A 43 0.33 -4.89 -10.38
C SER A 43 1.53 -5.49 -9.61
N ALA A 44 1.99 -4.85 -8.53
CA ALA A 44 3.20 -5.25 -7.80
C ALA A 44 2.95 -5.91 -6.43
N CYS A 45 1.70 -5.99 -6.00
CA CYS A 45 1.35 -6.62 -4.73
C CYS A 45 0.12 -7.48 -4.94
N ASP A 46 0.35 -8.65 -5.52
CA ASP A 46 -0.60 -9.74 -5.40
C ASP A 46 -0.54 -10.17 -3.92
N LYS A 47 -1.42 -9.59 -3.09
CA LYS A 47 -1.64 -10.04 -1.72
C LYS A 47 -2.40 -11.35 -1.74
N GLY A 48 -1.95 -12.29 -2.59
CA GLY A 48 -2.62 -13.52 -2.96
C GLY A 48 -3.32 -13.99 -1.71
N VAL A 49 -4.65 -13.83 -1.70
CA VAL A 49 -5.43 -14.21 -0.53
C VAL A 49 -5.06 -15.66 -0.37
N ASP A 50 -4.35 -16.01 0.70
CA ASP A 50 -3.84 -17.36 0.91
C ASP A 50 -4.95 -18.31 0.47
N GLU A 51 -4.73 -19.07 -0.60
CA GLU A 51 -5.75 -20.00 -1.12
C GLU A 51 -6.14 -21.00 -0.02
N ASP A 52 -5.28 -21.11 1.01
CA ASP A 52 -5.39 -21.89 2.24
C ASP A 52 -6.36 -21.31 3.29
N GLY A 53 -6.89 -20.09 3.10
CA GLY A 53 -7.87 -19.48 4.00
C GLY A 53 -7.30 -19.05 5.36
N ILE A 54 -8.18 -18.92 6.35
CA ILE A 54 -7.83 -18.44 7.70
C ILE A 54 -7.11 -19.55 8.47
N VAL A 55 -5.92 -19.27 9.00
CA VAL A 55 -5.17 -20.22 9.83
C VAL A 55 -5.64 -20.14 11.28
N GLU A 56 -6.25 -21.21 11.76
CA GLU A 56 -6.75 -21.30 13.14
C GLU A 56 -5.67 -21.77 14.12
N VAL A 57 -5.49 -21.04 15.22
CA VAL A 57 -4.55 -21.34 16.30
C VAL A 57 -5.32 -21.60 17.60
N ARG A 58 -5.31 -22.86 18.05
CA ARG A 58 -6.17 -23.37 19.15
C ARG A 58 -5.41 -24.01 20.32
N ASP A 59 -4.14 -24.31 20.11
CA ASP A 59 -3.26 -25.04 21.02
C ASP A 59 -2.68 -24.16 22.14
N ILE A 60 -2.96 -22.85 22.11
CA ILE A 60 -2.45 -21.86 23.05
C ILE A 60 -3.53 -21.51 24.06
N GLN A 61 -3.22 -21.69 25.34
CA GLN A 61 -4.14 -21.39 26.44
C GLN A 61 -3.70 -20.12 27.18
N PRO A 62 -4.66 -19.32 27.69
CA PRO A 62 -4.33 -18.16 28.50
C PRO A 62 -3.69 -18.57 29.83
N LYS A 63 -2.73 -17.78 30.31
CA LYS A 63 -2.10 -17.91 31.62
C LYS A 63 -2.77 -16.91 32.57
N GLY A 64 -3.78 -17.39 33.30
CA GLY A 64 -4.66 -16.52 34.08
C GLY A 64 -5.45 -15.59 33.16
N ASN A 65 -5.29 -14.29 33.35
CA ASN A 65 -6.02 -13.25 32.59
C ASN A 65 -5.27 -12.74 31.35
N THR A 66 -4.19 -13.42 30.96
CA THR A 66 -3.31 -13.00 29.87
C THR A 66 -3.19 -14.11 28.84
N TYR A 67 -3.38 -13.75 27.57
CA TYR A 67 -3.13 -14.57 26.41
C TYR A 67 -1.87 -14.07 25.70
N SER A 68 -1.06 -14.99 25.18
CA SER A 68 0.11 -14.67 24.37
C SER A 68 0.34 -15.79 23.37
N SER A 69 0.33 -15.49 22.07
CA SER A 69 0.54 -16.47 21.00
C SER A 69 1.97 -17.04 21.01
N SER A 70 2.92 -16.30 21.58
CA SER A 70 4.32 -16.70 21.71
C SER A 70 4.97 -15.97 22.88
N ASP A 71 6.10 -16.46 23.38
CA ASP A 71 6.93 -15.72 24.33
C ASP A 71 7.57 -14.50 23.66
N TRP A 72 8.10 -13.55 24.44
CA TRP A 72 8.69 -12.33 23.87
C TRP A 72 9.84 -12.60 22.89
N GLN A 73 10.59 -13.68 23.09
CA GLN A 73 11.75 -14.08 22.26
C GLN A 73 11.36 -15.00 21.09
N GLY A 74 10.08 -15.33 20.93
CA GLY A 74 9.58 -16.20 19.86
C GLY A 74 9.48 -17.69 20.23
N PRO A 75 9.27 -18.56 19.23
CA PRO A 75 9.11 -18.22 17.81
C PRO A 75 7.78 -17.48 17.54
N TYR A 76 7.79 -16.53 16.61
CA TYR A 76 6.60 -15.83 16.13
C TYR A 76 5.99 -16.58 14.94
N PHE A 77 4.76 -16.21 14.56
CA PHE A 77 4.09 -16.84 13.42
C PHE A 77 4.50 -16.16 12.11
N PRO A 78 4.80 -16.90 11.03
CA PRO A 78 5.12 -16.31 9.74
C PRO A 78 3.90 -15.56 9.21
N PHE A 79 4.05 -14.27 8.95
CA PHE A 79 2.95 -13.38 8.61
C PHE A 79 3.20 -12.74 7.25
N PRO A 80 3.16 -13.52 6.15
CA PRO A 80 3.33 -12.99 4.80
C PRO A 80 2.14 -12.10 4.40
N PRO A 81 2.28 -11.30 3.32
CA PRO A 81 1.18 -10.51 2.76
C PRO A 81 -0.09 -11.33 2.56
N GLY A 82 -1.24 -10.81 2.98
CA GLY A 82 -2.52 -11.48 2.81
C GLY A 82 -2.85 -12.56 3.84
N LYS A 83 -1.90 -12.96 4.71
CA LYS A 83 -2.12 -13.98 5.75
C LYS A 83 -3.16 -13.52 6.78
N VAL A 84 -4.08 -14.41 7.13
CA VAL A 84 -5.01 -14.25 8.26
C VAL A 84 -4.75 -15.33 9.31
N TYR A 85 -4.55 -14.92 10.55
CA TYR A 85 -4.54 -15.82 11.71
C TYR A 85 -5.77 -15.59 12.57
N ARG A 86 -6.39 -16.67 13.05
CA ARG A 86 -7.46 -16.67 14.06
C ARG A 86 -6.97 -17.37 15.32
N PHE A 87 -6.71 -16.59 16.36
CA PHE A 87 -6.25 -17.08 17.66
C PHE A 87 -7.43 -17.29 18.61
N TYR A 88 -7.64 -18.51 19.07
CA TYR A 88 -8.65 -18.82 20.09
C TYR A 88 -8.08 -18.52 21.47
N HIS A 89 -8.51 -17.42 22.10
CA HIS A 89 -7.87 -16.90 23.30
C HIS A 89 -8.42 -17.48 24.62
N GLY A 90 -9.59 -18.12 24.58
CA GLY A 90 -10.12 -18.91 25.71
C GLY A 90 -10.63 -18.10 26.91
N PHE A 91 -10.92 -16.80 26.75
CA PHE A 91 -11.43 -15.97 27.85
C PHE A 91 -12.94 -16.13 28.08
N GLY A 92 -13.70 -16.61 27.08
CA GLY A 92 -15.16 -16.69 27.13
C GLY A 92 -15.86 -15.32 27.16
N LYS A 93 -15.11 -14.26 26.83
CA LYS A 93 -15.54 -12.88 26.67
C LYS A 93 -14.50 -12.11 25.86
N GLN A 94 -14.90 -10.98 25.32
CA GLN A 94 -13.99 -10.11 24.58
C GLN A 94 -12.87 -9.59 25.50
N PRO A 95 -11.58 -9.72 25.12
CA PRO A 95 -10.47 -9.10 25.84
C PRO A 95 -10.64 -7.58 25.97
N ASP A 96 -10.21 -7.02 27.10
CA ASP A 96 -10.19 -5.56 27.31
C ASP A 96 -9.09 -4.88 26.49
N LEU A 97 -8.02 -5.63 26.22
CA LEU A 97 -6.87 -5.19 25.45
C LEU A 97 -6.40 -6.34 24.57
N ALA A 98 -6.17 -6.05 23.29
CA ALA A 98 -5.45 -6.91 22.37
C ALA A 98 -4.40 -6.08 21.63
N VAL A 99 -3.18 -6.61 21.55
CA VAL A 99 -2.03 -5.95 20.94
C VAL A 99 -1.36 -6.91 19.98
N VAL A 100 -1.09 -6.42 18.78
CA VAL A 100 -0.32 -7.15 17.76
C VAL A 100 1.09 -6.57 17.74
N TYR A 101 2.07 -7.46 17.77
CA TYR A 101 3.47 -7.15 17.56
C TYR A 101 3.94 -7.78 16.26
N VAL A 102 4.77 -7.06 15.52
CA VAL A 102 5.42 -7.54 14.32
C VAL A 102 6.94 -7.47 14.46
N ALA A 103 7.62 -8.36 13.77
CA ALA A 103 9.06 -8.42 13.64
C ALA A 103 9.46 -8.83 12.22
N PHE A 104 10.74 -8.67 11.88
CA PHE A 104 11.30 -9.10 10.60
C PHE A 104 11.99 -10.47 10.67
N GLU A 105 11.99 -11.12 11.83
CA GLU A 105 12.61 -12.42 12.07
C GLU A 105 11.76 -13.26 13.04
N GLU A 106 11.85 -14.60 12.96
CA GLU A 106 11.05 -15.54 13.75
C GLU A 106 11.31 -15.45 15.25
N ASN A 107 12.58 -15.25 15.63
CA ASN A 107 13.04 -15.19 17.01
C ASN A 107 13.65 -13.82 17.27
N PRO A 108 12.82 -12.77 17.44
CA PRO A 108 13.28 -11.41 17.36
C PRO A 108 14.05 -10.95 18.59
N THR A 109 15.10 -10.16 18.31
CA THR A 109 15.77 -9.35 19.35
C THR A 109 15.12 -7.98 19.54
N THR A 110 14.41 -7.51 18.51
CA THR A 110 13.66 -6.24 18.51
C THR A 110 12.31 -6.44 17.86
N ILE A 111 11.29 -5.78 18.40
CA ILE A 111 9.90 -5.91 17.96
C ILE A 111 9.24 -4.54 17.90
N SER A 112 8.25 -4.41 17.04
CA SER A 112 7.38 -3.24 16.98
C SER A 112 5.96 -3.64 17.32
N GLN A 113 5.22 -2.77 17.99
CA GLN A 113 3.77 -2.87 17.97
C GLN A 113 3.31 -2.53 16.55
N ALA A 114 2.40 -3.34 16.01
CA ALA A 114 1.85 -3.10 14.67
C ALA A 114 1.05 -1.81 14.64
N ALA A 115 1.18 -1.05 13.56
CA ALA A 115 0.46 0.21 13.36
C ALA A 115 -0.24 0.27 12.00
N GLY A 116 -1.44 0.85 11.99
CA GLY A 116 -2.21 1.06 10.76
C GLY A 116 -2.49 -0.23 10.00
N ASP A 117 -2.09 -0.27 8.73
CA ASP A 117 -2.31 -1.42 7.83
C ASP A 117 -1.27 -2.54 8.00
N GLU A 118 -0.30 -2.43 8.92
CA GLU A 118 0.67 -3.50 9.21
C GLU A 118 -0.02 -4.78 9.70
N ALA A 119 -1.03 -4.62 10.55
CA ALA A 119 -1.88 -5.70 11.00
C ALA A 119 -3.28 -5.16 11.32
N LEU A 120 -4.27 -5.56 10.53
CA LEU A 120 -5.67 -5.31 10.88
C LEU A 120 -6.11 -6.31 11.93
N LEU A 121 -6.81 -5.83 12.96
CA LEU A 121 -7.18 -6.58 14.15
C LEU A 121 -8.71 -6.62 14.29
N SER A 122 -9.26 -7.82 14.45
CA SER A 122 -10.65 -8.06 14.87
C SER A 122 -10.65 -8.90 16.13
N VAL A 123 -11.55 -8.60 17.07
CA VAL A 123 -11.60 -9.27 18.38
C VAL A 123 -13.05 -9.49 18.78
N ASP A 124 -13.40 -10.70 19.14
CA ASP A 124 -14.69 -11.06 19.72
C ASP A 124 -14.53 -11.85 21.02
N ASP A 125 -15.57 -12.55 21.46
CA ASP A 125 -15.59 -13.32 22.70
C ASP A 125 -14.85 -14.66 22.65
N GLU A 126 -14.53 -15.14 21.45
CA GLU A 126 -13.86 -16.41 21.22
C GLU A 126 -12.46 -16.25 20.63
N THR A 127 -12.27 -15.24 19.78
CA THR A 127 -11.13 -15.13 18.88
C THR A 127 -10.53 -13.73 18.76
N ILE A 128 -9.23 -13.74 18.47
CA ILE A 128 -8.50 -12.58 17.97
C ILE A 128 -8.04 -12.91 16.56
N GLU A 129 -8.52 -12.17 15.57
CA GLU A 129 -8.08 -12.29 14.18
C GLU A 129 -7.11 -11.18 13.82
N VAL A 130 -6.02 -11.55 13.15
CA VAL A 130 -5.05 -10.60 12.61
C VAL A 130 -4.80 -10.85 11.12
N TYR A 131 -4.78 -9.77 10.34
CA TYR A 131 -4.60 -9.82 8.90
C TYR A 131 -3.46 -8.91 8.45
N ASN A 132 -2.50 -9.45 7.70
CA ASN A 132 -1.42 -8.66 7.11
C ASN A 132 -1.94 -7.97 5.85
N ASN A 133 -2.30 -6.69 5.97
CA ASN A 133 -2.76 -5.86 4.86
C ASN A 133 -1.62 -5.15 4.12
N THR A 134 -0.38 -5.60 4.27
CA THR A 134 0.79 -5.03 3.61
C THR A 134 1.25 -5.89 2.42
N CYS A 135 2.40 -5.52 1.86
CA CYS A 135 3.12 -6.25 0.83
C CYS A 135 4.48 -6.75 1.34
N VAL A 136 4.66 -6.77 2.67
CA VAL A 136 5.90 -7.12 3.35
C VAL A 136 5.67 -8.37 4.20
N ASP A 137 6.67 -9.25 4.20
CA ASP A 137 6.71 -10.40 5.09
C ASP A 137 7.09 -9.95 6.51
N PHE A 138 6.24 -10.33 7.47
CA PHE A 138 6.50 -10.13 8.89
C PHE A 138 6.51 -11.46 9.63
N TRP A 139 6.84 -11.37 10.91
CA TRP A 139 6.57 -12.37 11.91
C TRP A 139 5.68 -11.75 12.98
N VAL A 140 4.57 -12.41 13.33
CA VAL A 140 3.53 -11.84 14.20
C VAL A 140 3.45 -12.53 15.55
N ARG A 141 3.21 -11.73 16.58
CA ARG A 141 2.81 -12.15 17.92
C ARG A 141 1.58 -11.38 18.35
N VAL A 142 0.61 -12.09 18.93
CA VAL A 142 -0.59 -11.50 19.52
C VAL A 142 -0.55 -11.69 21.02
N ALA A 143 -0.82 -10.62 21.76
CA ALA A 143 -1.00 -10.66 23.20
C ALA A 143 -2.32 -9.98 23.58
N ALA A 144 -3.02 -10.51 24.57
CA ALA A 144 -4.27 -9.93 25.03
C ALA A 144 -4.47 -10.13 26.52
N THR A 145 -5.30 -9.28 27.12
CA THR A 145 -5.69 -9.39 28.52
C THR A 145 -7.18 -9.19 28.68
N ALA A 146 -7.79 -9.94 29.59
CA ALA A 146 -9.18 -9.78 29.99
C ALA A 146 -9.26 -9.59 31.50
N SER A 147 -10.16 -8.72 31.97
CA SER A 147 -10.49 -8.60 33.38
C SER A 147 -11.00 -9.94 33.93
N PRO A 148 -10.92 -10.19 35.25
CA PRO A 148 -11.50 -11.39 35.86
C PRO A 148 -12.99 -11.54 35.56
#